data_AF-A0A3S0BZA1-F1
#
_entry.id   AF-A0A3S0BZA1-F1
#
_cell.length_a   1.000
_cell.length_b   1.000
_cell.length_c   1.000
_cell.angle_alpha   90.00
_cell.angle_beta   90.00
_cell.angle_gamma   90.00
#
_symmetry.space_group_name_H-M   'P 1'
#
loop_
_entity.id
_entity.type
_entity.pdbx_description
1 polymer ?
#
loop_
_entity_poly.entity_id
_entity_poly.type
_entity_poly.pdbx_seq_one_letter_code
_entity_poly.pdbx_strand_id
1 'polypeptide(L)' 'MSLSSSAHPHGVKTVIVPAAGMGTRFLPATKTVPKELLPVVDTPGIELIAEEANALGATRLAVIVAPNKQEV' A
#
# COMPACT_ATOMS: atom_id res chain seq x y z
N MET A 1 7.12 13.66 12.43
CA MET A 1 7.72 14.72 11.59
C MET A 1 6.63 15.24 10.65
N SER A 2 6.14 16.45 10.88
CA SER A 2 5.13 17.08 10.02
C SER A 2 5.84 17.64 8.79
N LEU A 3 5.62 17.01 7.63
CA LEU A 3 6.06 17.56 6.36
C LEU A 3 5.20 18.79 6.07
N SER A 4 5.85 19.96 5.97
CA SER A 4 5.19 21.25 5.73
C SER A 4 4.28 21.16 4.49
N SER A 5 3.02 21.56 4.66
CA SER A 5 2.01 21.70 3.61
C SER A 5 2.46 22.59 2.43
N SER A 6 3.56 23.34 2.56
CA SER A 6 4.12 24.20 1.51
C SER A 6 4.75 23.44 0.34
N ALA A 7 5.01 22.14 0.44
CA ALA A 7 5.66 21.36 -0.64
C ALA A 7 4.72 20.97 -1.80
N HIS A 8 3.40 20.97 -1.59
CA HIS A 8 2.42 20.51 -2.58
C HIS A 8 1.35 21.59 -2.80
N PRO A 9 1.52 22.51 -3.78
CA PRO A 9 0.60 23.63 -4.04
C PRO A 9 -0.83 23.17 -4.36
N HIS A 10 -0.96 21.93 -4.80
CA HIS A 10 -2.19 21.15 -4.75
C HIS A 10 -1.82 19.87 -4.01
N GLY A 11 -2.26 19.71 -2.76
CA GLY A 11 -1.94 18.54 -1.93
C GLY A 11 -2.07 17.23 -2.72
N VAL A 12 -1.22 16.24 -2.41
CA VAL A 12 -1.33 14.91 -3.04
C VAL A 12 -2.76 14.44 -2.85
N LYS A 13 -3.50 14.18 -3.94
CA LYS A 13 -4.93 13.80 -3.84
C LYS A 13 -5.12 12.30 -3.82
N THR A 14 -4.35 11.59 -4.64
CA THR A 14 -4.48 10.14 -4.80
C THR A 14 -3.10 9.50 -4.81
N VAL A 15 -2.92 8.51 -3.95
CA VAL A 15 -1.78 7.59 -3.96
C VAL A 15 -2.24 6.28 -4.57
N ILE A 16 -1.41 5.70 -5.44
CA ILE A 16 -1.72 4.45 -6.14
C ILE A 16 -0.76 3.36 -5.67
N VAL A 17 -1.30 2.22 -5.24
CA VAL A 17 -0.53 1.06 -4.79
C VAL A 17 -0.73 -0.09 -5.77
N PRO A 18 0.27 -0.41 -6.61
CA PRO A 18 0.22 -1.56 -7.49
C PRO A 18 0.34 -2.88 -6.72
N ALA A 19 -0.79 -3.54 -6.47
CA ALA A 19 -0.92 -4.80 -5.74
C ALA A 19 -1.31 -5.98 -6.65
N ALA A 20 -0.87 -5.98 -7.90
CA ALA A 20 -1.27 -6.97 -8.92
C ALA A 20 -0.35 -8.19 -9.04
N GLY A 21 0.74 -8.27 -8.25
CA GLY A 21 1.71 -9.37 -8.34
C GLY A 21 1.30 -10.63 -7.57
N MET A 22 1.77 -11.79 -8.07
CA MET A 22 1.51 -13.14 -7.52
C MET A 22 2.34 -13.54 -6.29
N GLY A 23 3.26 -12.70 -5.82
CA GLY A 23 4.02 -12.97 -4.58
C GLY A 23 5.03 -14.13 -4.62
N THR A 24 5.28 -14.77 -5.77
CA THR A 24 5.98 -16.07 -5.88
C THR A 24 7.33 -16.23 -5.16
N ARG A 25 8.05 -15.13 -4.87
CA ARG A 25 9.31 -15.15 -4.12
C ARG A 25 9.14 -15.41 -2.62
N PHE A 26 7.94 -15.23 -2.10
CA PHE A 26 7.58 -15.39 -0.69
C PHE A 26 6.64 -16.59 -0.48
N LEU A 27 6.63 -17.54 -1.42
CA LEU A 27 5.96 -18.82 -1.19
C LEU A 27 6.69 -19.60 -0.07
N PRO A 28 5.95 -20.36 0.75
CA PRO A 28 4.51 -20.62 0.65
C PRO A 28 3.61 -19.55 1.28
N ALA A 29 4.18 -18.55 1.98
CA ALA A 29 3.41 -17.56 2.73
C ALA A 29 2.43 -16.78 1.84
N THR A 30 2.84 -16.44 0.62
CA THR A 30 1.98 -15.71 -0.33
C THR A 30 1.06 -16.58 -1.17
N LYS A 31 0.80 -17.83 -0.76
CA LYS A 31 -0.21 -18.67 -1.42
C LYS A 31 -1.63 -18.36 -0.93
N THR A 32 -1.76 -17.86 0.29
CA THR A 32 -3.04 -17.56 0.93
C THR A 32 -3.10 -16.13 1.45
N VAL A 33 -1.95 -15.51 1.71
CA VAL A 33 -1.87 -14.13 2.19
C VAL A 33 -1.25 -13.27 1.09
N PRO A 34 -1.96 -12.27 0.55
CA PRO A 34 -1.39 -11.30 -0.37
C PRO A 34 -0.08 -10.70 0.18
N LYS A 35 0.92 -10.54 -0.68
CA LYS A 35 2.24 -10.04 -0.26
C LYS A 35 2.18 -8.66 0.43
N GLU A 36 1.21 -7.82 0.06
CA GLU A 36 1.01 -6.49 0.63
C GLU A 36 0.52 -6.53 2.09
N LEU A 37 -0.02 -7.67 2.52
CA LEU A 37 -0.47 -7.92 3.89
C LEU A 37 0.58 -8.62 4.74
N LEU A 38 1.73 -9.02 4.16
CA LEU A 38 2.82 -9.57 4.98
C LEU A 38 3.33 -8.49 5.93
N PRO A 39 3.53 -8.83 7.22
CA PRO A 39 3.95 -7.86 8.21
C PRO A 39 5.43 -7.54 8.08
N VAL A 40 5.76 -6.26 8.29
CA VAL A 40 7.11 -5.81 8.65
C VAL A 40 7.13 -5.66 10.15
N VAL A 41 7.79 -6.60 10.84
CA VAL A 41 7.66 -6.77 12.29
C VAL A 41 6.21 -7.08 12.65
N ASP A 42 5.44 -6.09 13.11
CA ASP A 42 4.05 -6.25 13.55
C ASP A 42 3.04 -5.54 12.63
N THR A 43 3.51 -4.74 11.67
CA THR A 43 2.65 -3.87 10.85
C THR A 43 2.55 -4.40 9.42
N PRO A 44 1.34 -4.67 8.89
CA PRO A 44 1.14 -5.01 7.48
C PRO A 44 1.76 -3.96 6.55
N GLY A 45 2.44 -4.40 5.48
CA GLY A 45 3.08 -3.47 4.55
C GLY A 45 2.14 -2.42 3.95
N ILE A 46 0.88 -2.77 3.69
CA ILE A 46 -0.12 -1.83 3.16
C ILE A 46 -0.48 -0.71 4.15
N GLU A 47 -0.39 -0.97 5.46
CA GLU A 47 -0.66 0.01 6.51
C GLU A 47 0.44 1.08 6.54
N LEU A 48 1.70 0.67 6.43
CA LEU A 48 2.83 1.59 6.32
C LEU A 48 2.65 2.55 5.12
N ILE A 49 2.19 2.03 3.99
CA ILE A 49 1.91 2.86 2.79
C ILE A 49 0.75 3.82 3.04
N ALA A 50 -0.29 3.39 3.77
CA ALA A 50 -1.42 4.26 4.12
C ALA A 50 -1.01 5.39 5.07
N GLU A 51 -0.13 5.12 6.03
CA GLU A 51 0.44 6.13 6.93
C GLU A 51 1.27 7.17 6.16
N GLU A 52 2.11 6.72 5.23
CA GLU A 52 2.88 7.62 4.36
C GLU A 52 1.97 8.49 3.48
N ALA A 53 0.93 7.88 2.89
CA ALA A 53 -0.06 8.61 2.09
C ALA A 53 -0.78 9.67 2.93
N ASN A 54 -1.19 9.33 4.15
CA ASN A 54 -1.82 10.26 5.09
C ASN A 54 -0.86 11.40 5.49
N ALA A 55 0.41 11.11 5.73
CA ALA A 55 1.42 12.12 6.03
C ALA A 55 1.65 13.13 4.88
N LEU A 56 1.37 12.72 3.62
CA LEU A 56 1.38 13.57 2.43
C LEU A 56 0.08 14.35 2.20
N GLY A 57 -0.95 14.13 3.04
CA GLY A 57 -2.27 14.73 2.88
C GLY A 57 -3.13 14.08 1.78
N ALA A 58 -2.84 12.83 1.41
CA ALA A 58 -3.63 12.08 0.44
C ALA A 58 -5.07 11.88 0.92
N THR A 59 -6.04 12.26 0.09
CA THR A 59 -7.47 12.01 0.36
C THR A 59 -7.94 10.67 -0.17
N ARG A 60 -7.14 10.00 -0.99
CA ARG A 60 -7.47 8.71 -1.59
C ARG A 60 -6.25 7.81 -1.70
N LEU A 61 -6.41 6.57 -1.28
CA LEU A 61 -5.48 5.48 -1.55
C LEU A 61 -6.16 4.47 -2.48
N ALA A 62 -5.60 4.26 -3.66
CA ALA A 62 -6.13 3.35 -4.67
C ALA A 62 -5.23 2.12 -4.80
N VAL A 63 -5.72 0.97 -4.34
CA VAL A 63 -5.01 -0.31 -4.46
C VAL A 63 -5.43 -0.99 -5.77
N ILE A 64 -4.47 -1.24 -6.65
CA ILE A 64 -4.70 -1.83 -7.97
C ILE A 64 -4.38 -3.32 -7.93
N VAL A 65 -5.41 -4.16 -8.03
CA VAL A 65 -5.29 -5.62 -7.97
C VAL A 65 -5.47 -6.25 -9.36
N ALA A 66 -4.91 -7.45 -9.56
CA ALA A 66 -5.17 -8.23 -10.78
C ALA A 66 -6.54 -8.93 -10.69
N PRO A 67 -7.26 -9.15 -11.80
CA PRO A 67 -8.58 -9.79 -11.79
C PRO A 67 -8.60 -11.17 -11.11
N ASN A 68 -7.51 -11.93 -11.26
CA ASN A 68 -7.37 -13.29 -10.73
C ASN A 68 -6.73 -13.32 -9.33
N LYS A 69 -6.46 -12.17 -8.73
CA LYS A 69 -5.96 -12.07 -7.35
C LYS A 69 -7.14 -12.02 -6.38
N GLN A 70 -7.98 -13.05 -6.41
CA GLN A 70 -9.03 -13.30 -5.41
C GLN A 70 -8.49 -14.29 -4.37
N GLU A 71 -7.34 -13.96 -3.78
CA GLU A 71 -6.88 -14.58 -2.54
C GLU A 71 -7.30 -13.64 -1.42
N VAL A 72 -8.59 -13.71 -1.08
CA VAL A 72 -9.12 -13.33 0.23
C VAL A 72 -9.57 -14.62 0.90
#